data_AF-A0A1V4IUL9-F1
#
_entry.id   AF-A0A1V4IUL9-F1
#
_cell.length_a   1.000
_cell.length_b   1.000
_cell.length_c   1.000
_cell.angle_alpha   90.00
_cell.angle_beta   90.00
_cell.angle_gamma   90.00
#
_symmetry.space_group_name_H-M   'P 1'
#
loop_
_entity.id
_entity.type
_entity.pdbx_description
1 polymer ?
#
loop_
_entity_poly.entity_id
_entity_poly.type
_entity_poly.pdbx_seq_one_letter_code
_entity_poly.pdbx_strand_id
1 'polypeptide(L)'
;MEIYIYKTYDEWFNDIPTEVLEGEVNSTYNGVLAIDTICEHKKYRQILSLKNNFAFIYKLPYGFLSYAKEINIYSNIKSWQNSEPNISFKGEVHEDEGGDSHLVFITEDGFKQCISLDGIYAVTYER
;
A
#
# COMPACT_ATOMS: atom_id res chain seq x y z
N MET A 1 8.80 8.17 11.56
CA MET A 1 7.47 8.09 10.94
C MET A 1 6.86 6.77 11.34
N GLU A 2 5.57 6.74 11.68
CA GLU A 2 4.86 5.47 11.93
C GLU A 2 4.58 4.77 10.60
N ILE A 3 4.81 3.45 10.58
CA ILE A 3 4.62 2.58 9.42
C ILE A 3 3.78 1.40 9.90
N TYR A 4 2.60 1.27 9.33
CA TYR A 4 1.62 0.24 9.67
C TYR A 4 1.80 -0.95 8.73
N ILE A 5 1.94 -2.14 9.29
CA ILE A 5 2.12 -3.39 8.55
C ILE A 5 0.88 -4.25 8.74
N TYR A 6 0.32 -4.74 7.65
CA TYR A 6 -0.83 -5.63 7.62
C TYR A 6 -0.40 -6.93 6.94
N LYS A 7 -0.66 -8.09 7.56
CA LYS A 7 -0.28 -9.39 6.97
C LYS A 7 -1.29 -9.92 5.98
N THR A 8 -2.55 -9.53 6.12
CA THR A 8 -3.67 -10.07 5.33
C THR A 8 -4.53 -8.96 4.74
N TYR A 9 -5.29 -9.31 3.69
CA TYR A 9 -6.30 -8.43 3.11
C TYR A 9 -7.33 -7.99 4.15
N ASP A 10 -7.81 -8.91 4.99
CA ASP A 10 -8.84 -8.60 5.99
C ASP A 10 -8.33 -7.65 7.08
N GLU A 11 -7.09 -7.81 7.54
CA GLU A 11 -6.46 -6.86 8.46
C GLU A 11 -6.38 -5.46 7.84
N TRP A 12 -5.94 -5.36 6.58
CA TRP A 12 -5.86 -4.09 5.87
C TRP A 12 -7.23 -3.46 5.63
N PHE A 13 -8.20 -4.26 5.20
CA PHE A 13 -9.57 -3.82 4.91
C PHE A 13 -10.30 -3.29 6.16
N ASN A 14 -10.04 -3.90 7.33
CA ASN A 14 -10.64 -3.48 8.60
C ASN A 14 -9.78 -2.48 9.38
N ASP A 15 -8.65 -2.02 8.82
CA ASP A 15 -7.67 -1.14 9.46
C ASP A 15 -7.16 -1.66 10.83
N ILE A 16 -6.76 -2.93 10.86
CA ILE A 16 -6.19 -3.59 12.05
C ILE A 16 -4.73 -3.95 11.74
N PRO A 17 -3.75 -3.08 12.02
CA PRO A 17 -2.36 -3.36 11.73
C PRO A 17 -1.83 -4.50 12.61
N THR A 18 -1.11 -5.43 12.00
CA THR A 18 -0.42 -6.50 12.72
C THR A 18 0.76 -5.95 13.52
N GLU A 19 1.45 -4.96 12.96
CA GLU A 19 2.63 -4.34 13.55
C GLU A 19 2.70 -2.86 13.20
N VAL A 20 3.22 -2.05 14.11
CA VAL A 20 3.51 -0.63 13.90
C VAL A 20 4.99 -0.41 14.16
N LEU A 21 5.70 0.04 13.13
CA LEU A 21 7.13 0.36 13.20
C LEU A 21 7.34 1.87 13.22
N GLU A 22 8.36 2.31 13.95
CA GLU A 22 8.90 3.66 13.84
C GLU A 22 10.18 3.66 13.03
N GLY A 23 10.22 4.43 11.95
CA GLY A 23 11.41 4.52 11.12
C GLY A 23 11.33 5.54 9.99
N GLU A 24 12.27 5.41 9.07
CA GLU A 24 12.33 6.17 7.81
C GLU A 24 12.15 5.21 6.64
N VAL A 25 11.14 5.48 5.80
CA VAL A 25 10.89 4.68 4.60
C VAL A 25 11.84 5.11 3.50
N ASN A 26 12.56 4.14 2.97
CA ASN A 26 13.40 4.26 1.79
C ASN A 26 12.79 3.39 0.69
N SER A 27 12.29 4.01 -0.37
CA SER A 27 11.92 3.26 -1.58
C SER A 27 13.21 2.86 -2.30
N THR A 28 13.42 1.56 -2.51
CA THR A 28 14.52 1.08 -3.35
C THR A 28 14.04 0.95 -4.80
N TYR A 29 14.95 1.10 -5.77
CA TYR A 29 14.63 0.91 -7.19
C TYR A 29 13.91 -0.45 -7.38
N ASN A 30 12.79 -0.45 -8.12
CA ASN A 30 11.88 -1.57 -8.39
C ASN A 30 10.76 -1.83 -7.36
N GLY A 31 10.33 -0.81 -6.60
CA GLY A 31 9.14 -0.92 -5.76
C GLY A 31 9.33 -1.75 -4.48
N VAL A 32 10.57 -2.09 -4.12
CA VAL A 32 10.87 -2.79 -2.87
C VAL A 32 10.99 -1.75 -1.74
N LEU A 33 10.10 -1.85 -0.75
CA LEU A 33 10.07 -0.96 0.39
C LEU A 33 11.09 -1.39 1.45
N ALA A 34 12.00 -0.47 1.79
CA ALA A 34 12.95 -0.63 2.89
C ALA A 34 12.64 0.36 4.01
N ILE A 35 12.83 -0.06 5.25
CA ILE A 35 12.63 0.79 6.43
C ILE A 35 13.94 0.82 7.20
N ASP A 36 14.46 2.01 7.43
CA ASP A 36 15.57 2.20 8.35
C ASP A 36 15.00 2.41 9.76
N THR A 37 15.29 1.48 10.67
CA THR A 37 14.87 1.52 12.08
C THR A 37 16.08 1.59 13.02
N ILE A 38 15.84 2.03 14.26
CA ILE A 38 16.85 2.03 15.32
C ILE A 38 16.45 1.01 16.37
N CYS A 39 17.30 0.01 16.59
CA CYS A 39 17.13 -0.99 17.63
C CYS A 39 18.43 -1.09 18.44
N GLU A 40 18.35 -0.99 19.76
CA GLU A 40 19.50 -1.03 20.67
C GLU A 40 20.65 -0.08 20.26
N HIS A 41 20.31 1.16 19.88
CA HIS A 41 21.26 2.18 19.39
C HIS A 41 21.99 1.85 18.08
N LYS A 42 21.60 0.78 17.37
CA LYS A 42 22.10 0.45 16.04
C LYS A 42 21.03 0.74 15.00
N LYS A 43 21.48 1.22 13.84
CA LYS A 43 20.62 1.43 12.66
C LYS A 43 20.57 0.16 11.84
N TYR A 44 19.36 -0.28 11.51
CA TYR A 44 19.11 -1.44 10.65
C TYR A 44 18.27 -1.03 9.46
N ARG A 45 18.63 -1.56 8.28
CA ARG A 45 17.76 -1.52 7.10
C ARG A 45 16.97 -2.81 7.03
N GLN A 46 15.66 -2.69 7.15
CA GLN A 46 14.72 -3.80 7.01
C GLN A 46 14.12 -3.76 5.61
N ILE A 47 14.31 -4.82 4.84
CA ILE A 47 13.67 -4.99 3.54
C ILE A 47 12.46 -5.88 3.75
N LEU A 48 11.26 -5.34 3.52
CA LEU A 48 10.03 -6.06 3.81
C LEU A 48 9.44 -6.68 2.54
N SER A 49 8.96 -7.91 2.67
CA SER A 49 8.38 -8.69 1.56
C SER A 49 6.86 -8.57 1.55
N LEU A 50 6.29 -8.23 0.38
CA LEU A 50 4.85 -8.27 0.12
C LEU A 50 4.29 -9.69 -0.10
N LYS A 51 5.17 -10.71 -0.11
CA LYS A 51 4.73 -12.11 -0.12
C LYS A 51 4.18 -12.55 1.23
N ASN A 52 4.73 -12.00 2.31
CA ASN A 52 4.36 -12.35 3.69
C ASN A 52 3.59 -11.24 4.40
N ASN A 53 3.49 -10.07 3.78
CA ASN A 53 2.72 -8.94 4.27
C ASN A 53 1.83 -8.46 3.15
N PHE A 54 0.57 -8.18 3.46
CA PHE A 54 -0.37 -7.68 2.49
C PHE A 54 -0.15 -6.19 2.21
N ALA A 55 0.07 -5.36 3.23
CA ALA A 55 0.20 -3.93 3.02
C ALA A 55 1.23 -3.27 3.96
N PHE A 56 1.87 -2.22 3.44
CA PHE A 56 2.64 -1.24 4.21
C PHE A 56 2.04 0.14 3.99
N ILE A 57 1.69 0.83 5.08
CA ILE A 57 1.06 2.15 5.04
C ILE A 57 1.87 3.14 5.87
N TYR A 58 2.06 4.34 5.36
CA TYR A 58 2.68 5.43 6.11
C TYR A 58 2.19 6.80 5.62
N LYS A 59 2.20 7.78 6.52
CA LYS A 59 1.72 9.14 6.21
C LYS A 59 2.84 9.98 5.60
N LEU A 60 2.58 10.56 4.42
CA LEU A 60 3.53 11.46 3.78
C LEU A 60 3.55 12.84 4.47
N PRO A 61 4.73 13.47 4.61
CA PRO A 61 4.84 14.78 5.26
C PRO A 61 4.29 15.93 4.41
N TYR A 62 4.17 15.76 3.08
CA TYR A 62 3.74 16.81 2.15
C TYR A 62 2.24 16.75 1.75
N GLY A 63 1.43 15.92 2.39
CA GLY A 63 -0.01 15.83 2.11
C GLY A 63 -0.35 15.21 0.75
N PHE A 64 -1.54 15.53 0.26
CA PHE A 64 -2.15 14.94 -0.95
C PHE A 64 -1.64 15.57 -2.26
N LEU A 65 -1.52 14.77 -3.32
CA LEU A 65 -1.10 15.21 -4.66
C LEU A 65 -2.31 15.56 -5.55
N SER A 66 -2.12 16.43 -6.54
CA SER A 66 -3.21 17.17 -7.21
C SER A 66 -4.17 16.37 -8.11
N TYR A 67 -3.93 15.08 -8.36
CA TYR A 67 -4.67 14.29 -9.35
C TYR A 67 -5.32 13.02 -8.76
N ALA A 68 -6.27 13.22 -7.83
CA ALA A 68 -7.10 12.13 -7.31
C ALA A 68 -7.90 11.46 -8.41
N LYS A 69 -7.82 10.13 -8.47
CA LYS A 69 -8.65 9.28 -9.30
C LYS A 69 -9.41 8.31 -8.40
N GLU A 70 -10.60 7.90 -8.85
CA GLU A 70 -11.31 6.81 -8.19
C GLU A 70 -10.55 5.50 -8.46
N ILE A 71 -10.17 4.82 -7.39
CA ILE A 71 -9.48 3.54 -7.39
C ILE A 71 -10.46 2.50 -6.86
N ASN A 72 -10.71 1.48 -7.68
CA ASN A 72 -11.65 0.42 -7.39
C ASN A 72 -10.93 -0.92 -7.27
N ILE A 73 -11.17 -1.64 -6.18
CA ILE A 73 -10.57 -2.96 -5.93
C ILE A 73 -11.64 -4.04 -6.02
N TYR A 74 -11.36 -5.07 -6.80
CA TYR A 74 -12.22 -6.22 -7.02
C TYR A 74 -11.51 -7.49 -6.57
N SER A 75 -12.12 -8.26 -5.66
CA SER A 75 -11.57 -9.54 -5.19
C SER A 75 -11.85 -10.70 -6.14
N ASN A 76 -12.79 -10.55 -7.08
CA ASN A 76 -13.16 -11.62 -8.00
C ASN A 76 -13.72 -11.10 -9.34
N ILE A 77 -13.82 -12.00 -10.32
CA ILE A 77 -14.31 -11.66 -11.67
C ILE A 77 -15.77 -11.22 -11.71
N LYS A 78 -16.63 -11.74 -10.83
CA LYS A 78 -18.07 -11.40 -10.84
C LYS A 78 -18.28 -9.97 -10.38
N SER A 79 -17.59 -9.55 -9.32
CA SER A 79 -17.66 -8.17 -8.84
C SER A 79 -17.17 -7.19 -9.92
N TRP A 80 -16.12 -7.54 -10.65
CA TRP A 80 -15.67 -6.77 -11.81
C TRP A 80 -16.72 -6.69 -12.92
N GLN A 81 -17.28 -7.82 -13.35
CA GLN A 81 -18.26 -7.87 -14.44
C GLN A 81 -19.54 -7.08 -14.14
N ASN A 82 -19.91 -6.99 -12.86
CA ASN A 82 -21.07 -6.24 -12.40
C ASN A 82 -20.76 -4.78 -12.06
N SER A 83 -19.50 -4.33 -12.17
CA SER A 83 -19.05 -3.02 -11.71
C SER A 83 -19.37 -2.75 -10.23
N GLU A 84 -19.28 -3.78 -9.38
CA GLU A 84 -19.54 -3.71 -7.94
C GLU A 84 -18.23 -3.87 -7.17
N PRO A 85 -17.41 -2.81 -7.02
CA PRO A 85 -16.13 -2.90 -6.33
C PRO A 85 -16.30 -3.33 -4.88
N ASN A 86 -15.36 -4.13 -4.38
CA ASN A 86 -15.27 -4.47 -2.96
C ASN A 86 -14.85 -3.26 -2.12
N ILE A 87 -14.01 -2.41 -2.71
CA ILE A 87 -13.53 -1.16 -2.11
C ILE A 87 -13.46 -0.12 -3.22
N SER A 88 -13.99 1.08 -2.96
CA SER A 88 -13.78 2.27 -3.79
C SER A 88 -13.29 3.40 -2.89
N PHE A 89 -12.21 4.05 -3.32
CA PHE A 89 -11.65 5.23 -2.66
C PHE A 89 -10.98 6.12 -3.70
N LYS A 90 -10.58 7.31 -3.28
CA LYS A 90 -9.85 8.24 -4.15
C LYS A 90 -8.37 8.30 -3.76
N GLY A 91 -7.52 8.39 -4.78
CA GLY A 91 -6.08 8.52 -4.58
C GLY A 91 -5.33 8.70 -5.88
N GLU A 92 -4.01 8.80 -5.76
CA GLU A 92 -3.08 8.85 -6.89
C GLU A 92 -2.32 7.53 -6.98
N VAL A 93 -2.36 6.88 -8.15
CA VAL A 93 -1.65 5.62 -8.40
C VAL A 93 -0.24 5.93 -8.92
N HIS A 94 0.76 5.30 -8.32
CA HIS A 94 2.17 5.39 -8.71
C HIS A 94 2.58 4.10 -9.44
N GLU A 95 2.23 4.01 -10.73
CA GLU A 95 2.55 2.84 -11.59
C GLU A 95 4.07 2.54 -11.63
N ASP A 96 4.91 3.58 -11.50
CA ASP A 96 6.37 3.50 -11.52
C ASP A 96 7.00 2.92 -10.25
N GLU A 97 6.26 2.98 -9.13
CA GLU A 97 6.64 2.35 -7.86
C GLU A 97 5.96 0.99 -7.65
N GLY A 98 4.99 0.66 -8.50
CA GLY A 98 4.32 -0.64 -8.56
C GLY A 98 5.16 -1.73 -9.25
N GLY A 99 4.59 -2.93 -9.31
CA GLY A 99 5.20 -4.07 -10.00
C GLY A 99 4.22 -5.22 -10.20
N ASP A 100 4.71 -6.35 -10.72
CA ASP A 100 3.86 -7.49 -11.10
C ASP A 100 3.02 -8.05 -9.93
N SER A 101 3.47 -7.86 -8.69
CA SER A 101 2.83 -8.41 -7.49
C SER A 101 2.26 -7.36 -6.55
N HIS A 102 2.37 -6.07 -6.87
CA HIS A 102 2.00 -5.01 -5.93
C HIS A 102 1.61 -3.70 -6.60
N LEU A 103 0.78 -2.94 -5.89
CA LEU A 103 0.32 -1.62 -6.29
C LEU A 103 0.76 -0.59 -5.26
N VAL A 104 1.18 0.58 -5.73
CA VAL A 104 1.49 1.73 -4.89
C VAL A 104 0.53 2.86 -5.22
N PHE A 105 -0.06 3.45 -4.19
CA PHE A 105 -0.94 4.62 -4.32
C PHE A 105 -0.88 5.52 -3.09
N ILE A 106 -1.36 6.74 -3.22
CA ILE A 106 -1.51 7.70 -2.13
C ILE A 106 -2.99 8.05 -2.01
N THR A 107 -3.58 7.86 -0.83
CA THR A 107 -4.99 8.25 -0.58
C THR A 107 -5.13 9.76 -0.48
N GLU A 108 -6.37 10.26 -0.60
CA GLU A 108 -6.70 11.68 -0.37
C GLU A 108 -6.23 12.22 0.99
N ASP A 109 -6.11 11.36 1.99
CA ASP A 109 -5.64 11.72 3.34
C ASP A 109 -4.10 11.79 3.46
N GLY A 110 -3.39 11.56 2.35
CA GLY A 110 -1.92 11.62 2.28
C GLY A 110 -1.23 10.36 2.81
N PHE A 111 -1.94 9.23 2.91
CA PHE A 111 -1.34 7.95 3.25
C PHE A 111 -0.85 7.26 2.00
N LYS A 112 0.46 7.02 1.94
CA LYS A 112 1.05 6.18 0.90
C LYS A 112 0.91 4.73 1.32
N GLN A 113 0.39 3.93 0.41
CA GLN A 113 0.14 2.51 0.60
C GLN A 113 0.86 1.73 -0.47
N CYS A 114 1.54 0.67 -0.03
CA CYS A 114 2.11 -0.36 -0.89
C CYS A 114 1.38 -1.66 -0.53
N ILE A 115 0.53 -2.14 -1.44
CA ILE A 115 -0.29 -3.33 -1.20
C ILE A 115 0.10 -4.46 -2.16
N SER A 116 0.05 -5.69 -1.66
CA SER A 116 0.15 -6.90 -2.45
C SER A 116 -1.10 -7.03 -3.33
N LEU A 117 -0.93 -7.57 -4.54
CA LEU A 117 -2.03 -7.97 -5.41
C LEU A 117 -2.49 -9.42 -5.14
N ASP A 118 -1.90 -10.10 -4.15
CA ASP A 118 -2.33 -11.45 -3.77
C ASP A 118 -3.78 -11.44 -3.25
N GLY A 119 -4.61 -12.32 -3.80
CA GLY A 119 -6.05 -12.37 -3.51
C GLY A 119 -6.89 -11.23 -4.13
N ILE A 120 -6.28 -10.29 -4.86
CA ILE A 120 -7.00 -9.26 -5.62
C ILE A 120 -7.13 -9.70 -7.08
N TYR A 121 -8.34 -9.66 -7.62
CA TYR A 121 -8.58 -9.97 -9.03
C TYR A 121 -8.20 -8.79 -9.94
N ALA A 122 -8.63 -7.58 -9.59
CA ALA A 122 -8.33 -6.39 -10.38
C ALA A 122 -8.34 -5.13 -9.50
N VAL A 123 -7.48 -4.18 -9.87
CA VAL A 123 -7.58 -2.79 -9.43
C VAL A 123 -7.77 -1.92 -10.67
N THR A 124 -8.73 -0.99 -10.64
CA THR A 124 -9.00 -0.09 -11.77
C THR A 124 -9.01 1.36 -11.32
N TYR A 125 -8.61 2.25 -12.23
CA TYR A 125 -8.66 3.70 -12.10
C TYR A 125 -8.70 4.34 -13.49
N GLU A 126 -9.24 5.55 -13.58
CA GLU A 126 -9.30 6.30 -14.85
C GLU A 126 -7.89 6.73 -15.29
N ARG A 127 -7.53 6.57 -16.57
CA ARG A 127 -6.20 6.96 -17.09
C ARG A 127 -6.23 8.31 -17.79
#